data_AF-A0A359CQU4-F1
#
_entry.id   AF-A0A359CQU4-F1
#
_cell.length_a   1.000
_cell.length_b   1.000
_cell.length_c   1.000
_cell.angle_alpha   90.00
_cell.angle_beta   90.00
_cell.angle_gamma   90.00
#
_symmetry.space_group_name_H-M   'P 1'
#
loop_
_entity.id
_entity.type
_entity.pdbx_description
1 polymer ?
#
loop_
_entity_poly.entity_id
_entity_poly.type
_entity_poly.pdbx_seq_one_letter_code
_entity_poly.pdbx_strand_id
1 'polypeptide(L)'
;MKKVICTIILIISLIIFPNIYIKCLNKYYDGKIDGVYYDEIGNLQDGLKNSGLELQKKSLDRSDNILIFGSSELSGTNFYTHPSNFLKNKVDGFQINIIGRGHYQDFVHAINFLALDDSIQNKKVVIILSPQWFDESGIKPEDFNMVFSPIQFYSVMFNKNIDKSSKLKITNRVKYLLSTTKDYNQDRLFCNLYSSNNFFSKASIDVLMPYYKF
;
A
#
# COMPACT_ATOMS: atom_id res chain seq x y z
N MET A 1 -0.16 30.49 39.21
CA MET A 1 -1.01 29.29 39.02
C MET A 1 -2.03 29.43 37.89
N LYS A 2 -2.95 30.42 37.89
CA LYS A 2 -3.94 30.61 36.79
C LYS A 2 -3.34 30.68 35.39
N LYS A 3 -2.25 31.45 35.18
CA LYS A 3 -1.59 31.58 33.86
C LYS A 3 -1.04 30.23 33.33
N VAL A 4 -0.43 29.42 34.21
CA VAL A 4 0.11 28.09 33.85
C VAL A 4 -1.02 27.14 33.45
N ILE A 5 -2.14 27.16 34.18
CA ILE A 5 -3.33 26.36 33.87
C ILE A 5 -3.91 26.76 32.50
N CYS A 6 -4.04 28.06 32.22
CA CYS A 6 -4.50 28.54 30.91
C CYS A 6 -3.57 28.10 29.77
N THR A 7 -2.24 28.16 29.96
CA THR A 7 -1.27 27.71 28.94
C THR A 7 -1.38 26.21 28.68
N ILE A 8 -1.53 25.38 29.72
CA ILE A 8 -1.70 23.93 29.58
C ILE A 8 -3.00 23.61 28.83
N ILE A 9 -4.11 24.26 29.17
CA ILE A 9 -5.40 24.09 28.49
C ILE A 9 -5.28 24.46 27.00
N LEU A 10 -4.55 25.53 26.69
CA LEU A 10 -4.35 25.98 25.31
C LEU A 10 -3.50 25.00 24.49
N ILE A 11 -2.47 24.40 25.10
CA ILE A 11 -1.66 23.36 24.44
C ILE A 11 -2.51 22.10 24.20
N ILE A 12 -3.29 21.68 25.21
CA ILE A 12 -4.18 20.52 25.09
C ILE A 12 -5.24 20.75 24.02
N SER A 13 -5.84 21.94 23.94
CA SER A 13 -6.85 22.25 22.91
C SER A 13 -6.26 22.24 21.51
N LEU A 14 -5.03 22.73 21.32
CA LEU A 14 -4.32 22.69 20.04
C LEU A 14 -3.99 21.26 19.58
N ILE A 15 -3.88 20.29 20.49
CA ILE A 15 -3.68 18.88 20.13
C ILE A 15 -5.02 18.18 19.89
N ILE A 16 -6.01 18.39 20.76
CA ILE A 16 -7.27 17.66 20.72
C ILE A 16 -8.15 18.12 19.55
N PHE A 17 -8.28 19.43 19.33
CA PHE A 17 -9.25 19.97 18.37
C PHE A 17 -8.96 19.54 16.92
N PRO A 18 -7.70 19.58 16.42
CA PRO A 18 -7.39 19.08 15.09
C PRO A 18 -7.66 17.58 14.93
N ASN A 19 -7.35 16.78 15.96
CA ASN A 19 -7.62 15.34 15.94
C ASN A 19 -9.12 15.03 15.88
N ILE A 20 -9.94 15.76 16.64
CA ILE A 20 -11.40 15.63 16.57
C ILE A 20 -11.91 16.08 15.19
N TYR A 21 -11.42 17.22 14.69
CA TYR A 21 -11.80 17.76 13.39
C TYR A 21 -11.49 16.78 12.24
N ILE A 22 -10.29 16.19 12.22
CA ILE A 22 -9.90 15.17 11.25
C ILE A 22 -10.81 13.93 11.37
N LYS A 23 -11.09 13.45 12.59
CA LYS A 23 -12.03 12.32 12.79
C LYS A 23 -13.42 12.62 12.25
N CYS A 24 -13.94 13.83 12.48
CA CYS A 24 -15.25 14.25 11.96
C CYS A 24 -15.24 14.34 10.43
N LEU A 25 -14.19 14.90 9.83
CA LEU A 25 -14.04 14.95 8.38
C LEU A 25 -13.97 13.55 7.78
N ASN A 26 -13.13 12.67 8.33
CA ASN A 26 -13.01 11.28 7.88
C ASN A 26 -14.37 10.59 7.94
N LYS A 27 -15.08 10.65 9.08
CA LYS A 27 -16.42 10.07 9.21
C LYS A 27 -17.42 10.63 8.18
N TYR A 28 -17.36 11.93 7.88
CA TYR A 28 -18.22 12.55 6.89
C TYR A 28 -17.94 12.03 5.48
N TYR A 29 -16.67 11.99 5.07
CA TYR A 29 -16.28 11.49 3.74
C TYR A 29 -16.46 9.98 3.63
N ASP A 30 -16.12 9.22 4.67
CA ASP A 30 -16.38 7.79 4.75
C ASP A 30 -17.87 7.55 4.53
N GLY A 31 -18.77 8.22 5.26
CA GLY A 31 -20.22 8.08 5.05
C GLY A 31 -20.73 8.47 3.65
N LYS A 32 -19.96 9.24 2.87
CA LYS A 32 -20.29 9.59 1.47
C LYS A 32 -19.76 8.58 0.45
N ILE A 33 -18.72 7.83 0.80
CA ILE A 33 -17.99 6.91 -0.09
C ILE A 33 -18.18 5.45 0.35
N ASP A 34 -18.74 5.21 1.54
CA ASP A 34 -18.97 3.89 2.09
C ASP A 34 -20.03 3.16 1.26
N GLY A 35 -19.74 1.91 0.90
CA GLY A 35 -20.54 1.12 -0.05
C GLY A 35 -20.47 1.56 -1.51
N VAL A 36 -19.84 2.70 -1.85
CA VAL A 36 -19.69 3.15 -3.24
C VAL A 36 -18.36 2.66 -3.82
N TYR A 37 -18.44 1.62 -4.65
CA TYR A 37 -17.34 1.14 -5.49
C TYR A 37 -17.84 1.03 -6.94
N TYR A 38 -17.21 1.78 -7.84
CA TYR A 38 -17.53 1.72 -9.26
C TYR A 38 -16.71 0.62 -9.93
N ASP A 39 -17.38 -0.35 -10.55
CA ASP A 39 -16.74 -1.49 -11.24
C ASP A 39 -15.70 -1.03 -12.28
N GLU A 40 -15.93 0.13 -12.90
CA GLU A 40 -15.04 0.77 -13.86
C GLU A 40 -13.64 1.03 -13.31
N ILE A 41 -13.53 1.34 -12.01
CA ILE A 41 -12.23 1.55 -11.33
C ILE A 41 -11.38 0.27 -11.40
N GLY A 42 -12.02 -0.90 -11.35
CA GLY A 42 -11.35 -2.19 -11.45
C GLY A 42 -10.57 -2.34 -12.76
N ASN A 43 -11.04 -1.72 -13.83
CA ASN A 43 -10.44 -1.81 -15.16
C ASN A 43 -9.32 -0.78 -15.41
N LEU A 44 -9.16 0.22 -14.54
CA LEU A 44 -8.19 1.30 -14.72
C LEU A 44 -6.78 0.87 -14.29
N GLN A 45 -5.76 1.16 -15.12
CA GLN A 45 -4.36 1.06 -14.72
C GLN A 45 -3.89 2.36 -14.07
N ASP A 46 -4.48 2.66 -12.93
CA ASP A 46 -4.15 3.85 -12.18
C ASP A 46 -3.07 3.58 -11.12
N GLY A 47 -2.06 4.45 -11.08
CA GLY A 47 -0.94 4.32 -10.15
C GLY A 47 -1.36 4.43 -8.69
N LEU A 48 -2.32 5.29 -8.36
CA LEU A 48 -2.84 5.45 -6.99
C LEU A 48 -3.67 4.23 -6.60
N LYS A 49 -4.44 3.65 -7.52
CA LYS A 49 -5.15 2.38 -7.28
C LYS A 49 -4.17 1.24 -6.97
N ASN A 50 -3.12 1.09 -7.78
CA ASN A 50 -2.17 -0.01 -7.64
C ASN A 50 -1.24 0.14 -6.41
N SER A 51 -0.90 1.37 -6.04
CA SER A 51 -0.03 1.67 -4.89
C SER A 51 -0.80 1.90 -3.58
N GLY A 52 -2.10 2.21 -3.64
CA GLY A 52 -2.98 2.37 -2.48
C GLY A 52 -3.61 1.05 -2.02
N LEU A 53 -4.24 1.07 -0.85
CA LEU A 53 -4.90 -0.11 -0.25
C LEU A 53 -6.43 -0.03 -0.29
N GLU A 54 -7.01 1.15 -0.11
CA GLU A 54 -8.45 1.30 0.12
C GLU A 54 -9.32 0.81 -1.04
N LEU A 55 -8.96 1.15 -2.29
CA LEU A 55 -9.70 0.67 -3.47
C LEU A 55 -9.54 -0.85 -3.66
N GLN A 56 -8.40 -1.42 -3.26
CA GLN A 56 -8.18 -2.86 -3.33
C GLN A 56 -9.01 -3.58 -2.26
N LYS A 57 -9.03 -3.07 -1.02
CA LYS A 57 -9.85 -3.60 0.09
C LYS A 57 -11.34 -3.54 -0.22
N LYS A 58 -11.86 -2.38 -0.67
CA LYS A 58 -13.25 -2.24 -1.10
C LYS A 58 -13.63 -3.21 -2.22
N SER A 59 -12.69 -3.50 -3.12
CA SER A 59 -12.89 -4.51 -4.15
C SER A 59 -12.91 -5.93 -3.57
N LEU A 60 -12.08 -6.24 -2.58
CA LEU A 60 -12.05 -7.56 -1.92
C LEU A 60 -13.26 -7.80 -1.02
N ASP A 61 -13.85 -6.74 -0.44
CA ASP A 61 -15.07 -6.83 0.37
C ASP A 61 -16.28 -7.28 -0.45
N ARG A 62 -16.26 -7.02 -1.76
CA ARG A 62 -17.28 -7.46 -2.70
C ARG A 62 -17.12 -8.95 -3.05
N SER A 63 -18.21 -9.71 -2.95
CA SER A 63 -18.23 -11.13 -3.31
C SER A 63 -18.16 -11.39 -4.80
N ASP A 64 -18.50 -10.38 -5.62
CA ASP A 64 -18.56 -10.44 -7.08
C ASP A 64 -17.33 -9.81 -7.76
N ASN A 65 -16.23 -9.62 -7.03
CA ASN A 65 -15.00 -9.03 -7.55
C ASN A 65 -13.80 -9.99 -7.39
N ILE A 66 -12.93 -10.00 -8.39
CA ILE A 66 -11.67 -10.77 -8.39
C ILE A 66 -10.52 -9.84 -8.73
N LEU A 67 -9.50 -9.79 -7.86
CA LEU A 67 -8.28 -9.06 -8.15
C LEU A 67 -7.36 -9.91 -9.03
N ILE A 68 -6.82 -9.30 -10.09
CA ILE A 68 -5.85 -9.92 -10.99
C ILE A 68 -4.53 -9.15 -10.88
N PHE A 69 -3.50 -9.80 -10.36
CA PHE A 69 -2.18 -9.23 -10.15
C PHE A 69 -1.25 -9.60 -11.31
N GLY A 70 -0.47 -8.62 -11.76
CA GLY A 70 0.38 -8.77 -12.94
C GLY A 70 1.31 -7.57 -13.16
N SER A 71 1.81 -7.41 -14.37
CA SER A 71 2.76 -6.37 -14.77
C SER A 71 2.32 -5.65 -16.05
N SER A 72 3.17 -5.54 -17.06
CA SER A 72 2.88 -4.91 -18.35
C SER A 72 1.93 -5.72 -19.23
N GLU A 73 1.72 -7.01 -18.98
CA GLU A 73 0.73 -7.83 -19.70
C GLU A 73 -0.71 -7.45 -19.36
N LEU A 74 -0.91 -6.80 -18.20
CA LEU A 74 -2.18 -6.16 -17.87
C LEU A 74 -2.31 -4.79 -18.56
N SER A 75 -1.24 -4.28 -19.20
CA SER A 75 -1.26 -3.09 -20.04
C SER A 75 -1.77 -3.42 -21.45
N GLY A 76 -2.43 -2.44 -22.10
CA GLY A 76 -2.97 -2.63 -23.45
C GLY A 76 -4.42 -3.14 -23.47
N THR A 77 -5.32 -2.39 -22.84
CA THR A 77 -6.78 -2.63 -22.84
C THR A 77 -7.44 -2.41 -24.21
N ASN A 78 -6.70 -2.42 -25.31
CA ASN A 78 -7.22 -2.20 -26.66
C ASN A 78 -7.66 -3.51 -27.34
N PHE A 79 -7.29 -4.67 -26.78
CA PHE A 79 -7.64 -5.99 -27.34
C PHE A 79 -8.93 -6.52 -26.72
N TYR A 80 -9.84 -7.04 -27.54
CA TYR A 80 -11.09 -7.66 -27.07
C TYR A 80 -10.88 -8.84 -26.11
N THR A 81 -9.77 -9.55 -26.25
CA THR A 81 -9.38 -10.69 -25.41
C THR A 81 -8.75 -10.28 -24.08
N HIS A 82 -8.43 -9.01 -23.89
CA HIS A 82 -7.93 -8.53 -22.60
C HIS A 82 -9.00 -8.77 -21.52
N PRO A 83 -8.66 -9.30 -20.33
CA PRO A 83 -9.65 -9.64 -19.30
C PRO A 83 -10.66 -8.52 -19.00
N SER A 84 -10.20 -7.26 -18.92
CA SER A 84 -11.06 -6.10 -18.64
C SER A 84 -12.11 -5.81 -19.72
N ASN A 85 -11.87 -6.26 -20.95
CA ASN A 85 -12.80 -6.12 -22.06
C ASN A 85 -13.66 -7.36 -22.22
N PHE A 86 -13.04 -8.54 -22.13
CA PHE A 86 -13.72 -9.83 -22.26
C PHE A 86 -14.76 -10.03 -21.15
N LEU A 87 -14.45 -9.62 -19.92
CA LEU A 87 -15.32 -9.76 -18.74
C LEU A 87 -16.05 -8.45 -18.38
N LYS A 88 -16.05 -7.47 -19.29
CA LYS A 88 -16.67 -6.16 -19.05
C LYS A 88 -18.15 -6.32 -18.69
N ASN A 89 -18.68 -5.45 -17.84
CA ASN A 89 -20.08 -5.46 -17.41
C ASN A 89 -20.51 -6.78 -16.74
N LYS A 90 -19.58 -7.54 -16.17
CA LYS A 90 -19.86 -8.80 -15.46
C LYS A 90 -20.60 -9.82 -16.32
N VAL A 91 -20.23 -9.97 -17.60
CA VAL A 91 -20.88 -10.95 -18.50
C VAL A 91 -20.87 -12.38 -17.95
N ASP A 92 -19.90 -12.71 -17.08
CA ASP A 92 -19.78 -14.02 -16.42
C ASP A 92 -20.06 -13.93 -14.90
N GLY A 93 -20.82 -12.93 -14.46
CA GLY A 93 -21.29 -12.78 -13.08
C GLY A 93 -20.30 -12.19 -12.08
N PHE A 94 -19.10 -11.77 -12.51
CA PHE A 94 -18.12 -11.10 -11.65
C PHE A 94 -17.37 -9.98 -12.39
N GLN A 95 -16.84 -9.03 -11.63
CA GLN A 95 -15.96 -7.96 -12.10
C GLN A 95 -14.52 -8.28 -11.78
N ILE A 96 -13.61 -7.90 -12.67
CA ILE A 96 -12.17 -7.99 -12.39
C ILE A 96 -11.62 -6.65 -11.89
N ASN A 97 -10.57 -6.71 -11.09
CA ASN A 97 -9.79 -5.55 -10.70
C ASN A 97 -8.31 -5.82 -10.98
N ILE A 98 -7.78 -5.21 -12.03
CA ILE A 98 -6.39 -5.42 -12.44
C ILE A 98 -5.45 -4.58 -11.56
N ILE A 99 -4.47 -5.22 -10.94
CA ILE A 99 -3.45 -4.61 -10.07
C ILE A 99 -2.07 -4.90 -10.67
N GLY A 100 -1.48 -3.89 -11.27
CA GLY A 100 -0.21 -4.04 -11.97
C GLY A 100 -0.06 -3.05 -13.10
N ARG A 101 1.20 -2.80 -13.45
CA ARG A 101 1.69 -2.15 -14.66
C ARG A 101 3.14 -2.59 -14.85
N GLY A 102 3.82 -2.10 -15.89
CA GLY A 102 5.25 -2.39 -16.07
C GLY A 102 6.06 -2.28 -14.76
N HIS A 103 6.99 -3.22 -14.57
CA HIS A 103 7.87 -3.35 -13.41
C HIS A 103 7.23 -3.89 -12.12
N TYR A 104 5.91 -4.12 -12.07
CA TYR A 104 5.33 -4.90 -10.96
C TYR A 104 5.80 -6.35 -11.09
N GLN A 105 6.55 -6.82 -10.09
CA GLN A 105 7.06 -8.19 -10.01
C GLN A 105 6.64 -8.82 -8.68
N ASP A 106 7.07 -10.06 -8.45
CA ASP A 106 6.76 -10.87 -7.27
C ASP A 106 6.98 -10.14 -5.94
N PHE A 107 8.11 -9.43 -5.76
CA PHE A 107 8.41 -8.72 -4.52
C PHE A 107 7.46 -7.55 -4.25
N VAL A 108 7.05 -6.83 -5.30
CA VAL A 108 6.09 -5.72 -5.21
C VAL A 108 4.71 -6.27 -4.83
N HIS A 109 4.28 -7.35 -5.48
CA HIS A 109 3.01 -8.02 -5.17
C HIS A 109 3.01 -8.63 -3.78
N ALA A 110 4.12 -9.20 -3.31
CA ALA A 110 4.26 -9.73 -1.95
C ALA A 110 4.08 -8.64 -0.90
N ILE A 111 4.68 -7.46 -1.09
CA ILE A 111 4.46 -6.30 -0.20
C ILE A 111 2.98 -5.90 -0.20
N ASN A 112 2.35 -5.85 -1.38
CA ASN A 112 0.92 -5.53 -1.48
C ASN A 112 0.03 -6.55 -0.73
N PHE A 113 0.24 -7.86 -0.93
CA PHE A 113 -0.49 -8.90 -0.22
C PHE A 113 -0.35 -8.79 1.31
N LEU A 114 0.87 -8.59 1.80
CA LEU A 114 1.14 -8.41 3.23
C LEU A 114 0.49 -7.13 3.78
N ALA A 115 0.35 -6.09 2.96
CA ALA A 115 -0.28 -4.83 3.33
C ALA A 115 -1.82 -4.89 3.32
N LEU A 116 -2.41 -5.77 2.51
CA LEU A 116 -3.86 -6.04 2.51
C LEU A 116 -4.30 -6.80 3.77
N ASP A 117 -3.39 -7.58 4.38
CA ASP A 117 -3.59 -8.27 5.67
C ASP A 117 -4.87 -9.11 5.68
N ASP A 118 -5.68 -9.05 6.74
CA ASP A 118 -6.93 -9.81 6.88
C ASP A 118 -7.94 -9.56 5.74
N SER A 119 -7.84 -8.43 5.03
CA SER A 119 -8.78 -8.07 3.95
C SER A 119 -8.74 -9.06 2.78
N ILE A 120 -7.62 -9.77 2.58
CA ILE A 120 -7.48 -10.75 1.51
C ILE A 120 -7.68 -12.20 1.98
N GLN A 121 -7.90 -12.42 3.28
CA GLN A 121 -8.10 -13.75 3.82
C GLN A 121 -9.37 -14.39 3.23
N ASN A 122 -9.25 -15.64 2.79
CA ASN A 122 -10.33 -16.41 2.14
C ASN A 122 -10.90 -15.78 0.86
N LYS A 123 -10.16 -14.85 0.22
CA LYS A 123 -10.53 -14.25 -1.06
C LYS A 123 -9.87 -15.00 -2.23
N LYS A 124 -10.54 -15.03 -3.37
CA LYS A 124 -9.98 -15.55 -4.62
C LYS A 124 -9.24 -14.42 -5.35
N VAL A 125 -8.03 -14.71 -5.80
CA VAL A 125 -7.21 -13.80 -6.59
C VAL A 125 -6.57 -14.56 -7.74
N VAL A 126 -6.20 -13.83 -8.80
CA VAL A 126 -5.38 -14.35 -9.90
C VAL A 126 -4.02 -13.67 -9.83
N ILE A 127 -2.94 -14.44 -9.97
CA ILE A 127 -1.58 -13.91 -10.05
C ILE A 127 -0.97 -14.42 -11.34
N ILE A 128 -0.60 -13.50 -12.22
CA ILE A 128 0.15 -13.81 -13.43
C ILE A 128 1.63 -13.70 -13.08
N LEU A 129 2.37 -14.80 -13.21
CA LEU A 129 3.81 -14.84 -12.98
C LEU A 129 4.54 -14.87 -14.32
N SER A 130 5.43 -13.91 -14.54
CA SER A 130 6.25 -13.86 -15.74
C SER A 130 7.62 -14.48 -15.48
N PRO A 131 8.07 -15.47 -16.28
CA PRO A 131 9.40 -16.06 -16.11
C PRO A 131 10.54 -15.03 -16.13
N GLN A 132 10.38 -13.93 -16.86
CA GLN A 132 11.38 -12.85 -16.96
C GLN A 132 11.64 -12.12 -15.64
N TRP A 133 10.79 -12.26 -14.62
CA TRP A 133 11.02 -11.64 -13.30
C TRP A 133 12.09 -12.37 -12.50
N PHE A 134 12.34 -13.64 -12.82
CA PHE A 134 13.23 -14.53 -12.07
C PHE A 134 14.63 -14.60 -12.68
N ASP A 135 15.16 -13.43 -13.08
CA ASP A 135 16.58 -13.32 -13.42
C ASP A 135 17.46 -13.35 -12.16
N GLU A 136 18.77 -13.52 -12.32
CA GLU A 136 19.72 -13.64 -11.19
C GLU A 136 19.75 -12.40 -10.28
N SER A 137 19.41 -11.23 -10.80
CA SER A 137 19.37 -9.96 -10.07
C SER A 137 17.99 -9.63 -9.48
N GLY A 138 16.94 -10.29 -9.97
CA GLY A 138 15.54 -9.95 -9.77
C GLY A 138 15.22 -8.54 -10.26
N ILE A 139 14.18 -7.93 -9.70
CA ILE A 139 13.83 -6.54 -10.00
C ILE A 139 15.00 -5.57 -9.80
N LYS A 140 15.25 -4.72 -10.81
CA LYS A 140 16.30 -3.69 -10.78
C LYS A 140 15.90 -2.53 -9.86
N PRO A 141 16.88 -1.83 -9.25
CA PRO A 141 16.61 -0.65 -8.42
C PRO A 141 15.76 0.42 -9.13
N GLU A 142 16.08 0.73 -10.38
CA GLU A 142 15.41 1.77 -11.18
C GLU A 142 13.94 1.41 -11.43
N ASP A 143 13.68 0.14 -11.75
CA ASP A 143 12.35 -0.43 -11.98
C ASP A 143 11.51 -0.44 -10.70
N PHE A 144 12.12 -0.86 -9.59
CA PHE A 144 11.45 -0.87 -8.28
C PHE A 144 11.06 0.55 -7.83
N ASN A 145 11.92 1.55 -8.06
CA ASN A 145 11.64 2.94 -7.70
C ASN A 145 10.36 3.49 -8.34
N MET A 146 9.97 2.99 -9.52
CA MET A 146 8.76 3.41 -10.25
C MET A 146 7.46 2.84 -9.68
N VAL A 147 7.54 1.77 -8.89
CA VAL A 147 6.39 0.99 -8.43
C VAL A 147 6.35 0.83 -6.90
N PHE A 148 7.38 1.30 -6.19
CA PHE A 148 7.42 1.30 -4.73
C PHE A 148 6.28 2.12 -4.14
N SER A 149 5.56 1.53 -3.18
CA SER A 149 4.51 2.19 -2.41
C SER A 149 4.92 2.30 -0.94
N PRO A 150 5.20 3.52 -0.45
CA PRO A 150 5.39 3.76 0.98
C PRO A 150 4.18 3.33 1.81
N ILE A 151 2.95 3.55 1.32
CA ILE A 151 1.72 3.18 2.03
C ILE A 151 1.67 1.67 2.28
N GLN A 152 1.92 0.86 1.25
CA GLN A 152 1.94 -0.59 1.38
C GLN A 152 3.11 -1.04 2.26
N PHE A 153 4.31 -0.50 2.04
CA PHE A 153 5.49 -0.82 2.84
C PHE A 153 5.28 -0.55 4.33
N TYR A 154 4.83 0.65 4.73
CA TYR A 154 4.61 0.95 6.14
C TYR A 154 3.47 0.15 6.75
N SER A 155 2.43 -0.17 5.97
CA SER A 155 1.37 -1.08 6.43
C SER A 155 1.93 -2.44 6.84
N VAL A 156 2.84 -3.01 6.05
CA VAL A 156 3.59 -4.23 6.42
C VAL A 156 4.42 -4.01 7.68
N MET A 157 5.18 -2.92 7.75
CA MET A 157 6.11 -2.67 8.86
C MET A 157 5.40 -2.47 10.20
N PHE A 158 4.19 -1.92 10.20
CA PHE A 158 3.37 -1.72 11.39
C PHE A 158 2.37 -2.85 11.67
N ASN A 159 2.20 -3.81 10.74
CA ASN A 159 1.38 -4.99 10.95
C ASN A 159 1.99 -5.90 12.04
N LYS A 160 1.29 -6.14 13.15
CA LYS A 160 1.78 -6.93 14.29
C LYS A 160 1.80 -8.44 14.02
N ASN A 161 1.05 -8.91 13.03
CA ASN A 161 0.95 -10.32 12.66
C ASN A 161 2.14 -10.79 11.82
N ILE A 162 2.91 -9.85 11.24
CA ILE A 162 4.11 -10.15 10.47
C ILE A 162 5.31 -10.22 11.40
N ASP A 163 6.01 -11.34 11.37
CA ASP A 163 7.16 -11.57 12.22
C ASP A 163 8.33 -10.62 11.91
N LYS A 164 9.16 -10.39 12.92
CA LYS A 164 10.30 -9.47 12.81
C LYS A 164 11.32 -9.90 11.77
N SER A 165 11.52 -11.21 11.55
CA SER A 165 12.51 -11.70 10.60
C SER A 165 12.09 -11.42 9.15
N SER A 166 10.81 -11.58 8.83
CA SER A 166 10.22 -11.21 7.54
C SER A 166 10.32 -9.71 7.30
N LYS A 167 9.98 -8.90 8.32
CA LYS A 167 10.16 -7.44 8.25
C LYS A 167 11.62 -7.05 7.99
N LEU A 168 12.59 -7.68 8.64
CA LEU A 168 14.01 -7.41 8.40
C LEU A 168 14.43 -7.78 6.97
N LYS A 169 13.94 -8.89 6.40
CA LYS A 169 14.20 -9.27 5.00
C LYS A 169 13.65 -8.21 4.04
N ILE A 170 12.40 -7.79 4.25
CA ILE A 170 11.75 -6.76 3.43
C ILE A 170 12.53 -5.45 3.53
N THR A 171 12.81 -4.98 4.75
CA THR A 171 13.57 -3.75 5.00
C THR A 171 14.94 -3.76 4.32
N ASN A 172 15.68 -4.86 4.39
CA ASN A 172 17.00 -4.95 3.75
C ASN A 172 16.90 -4.91 2.23
N ARG A 173 15.91 -5.60 1.64
CA ARG A 173 15.69 -5.59 0.18
C ARG A 173 15.22 -4.21 -0.30
N VAL A 174 14.27 -3.59 0.40
CA VAL A 174 13.79 -2.23 0.11
C VAL A 174 14.95 -1.22 0.20
N LYS A 175 15.75 -1.27 1.26
CA LYS A 175 16.94 -0.41 1.40
C LYS A 175 17.90 -0.53 0.21
N TYR A 176 18.16 -1.76 -0.25
CA TYR A 176 19.01 -2.01 -1.41
C TYR A 176 18.40 -1.44 -2.69
N LEU A 177 17.12 -1.74 -2.96
CA LEU A 177 16.45 -1.31 -4.19
C LEU A 177 16.25 0.21 -4.27
N LEU A 178 16.08 0.88 -3.13
CA LEU A 178 15.95 2.33 -3.07
C LEU A 178 17.31 3.07 -3.06
N SER A 179 18.44 2.35 -3.11
CA SER A 179 19.78 2.94 -2.93
C SER A 179 20.17 3.95 -4.02
N THR A 180 19.56 3.87 -5.21
CA THR A 180 19.94 4.67 -6.38
C THR A 180 19.19 6.01 -6.49
N THR A 181 18.09 6.21 -5.76
CA THR A 181 17.30 7.45 -5.80
C THR A 181 17.39 8.24 -4.48
N LYS A 182 17.13 9.56 -4.54
CA LYS A 182 16.98 10.42 -3.36
C LYS A 182 15.52 10.61 -2.94
N ASP A 183 14.57 10.22 -3.77
CA ASP A 183 13.13 10.49 -3.55
C ASP A 183 12.59 9.78 -2.30
N TYR A 184 13.15 8.62 -1.98
CA TYR A 184 12.77 7.78 -0.84
C TYR A 184 13.77 7.84 0.33
N ASN A 185 14.37 9.01 0.56
CA ASN A 185 15.33 9.20 1.66
C ASN A 185 14.74 8.83 3.03
N GLN A 186 13.47 9.15 3.26
CA GLN A 186 12.79 8.87 4.53
C GLN A 186 12.57 7.37 4.72
N ASP A 187 12.19 6.64 3.67
CA ASP A 187 12.00 5.20 3.69
C ASP A 187 13.32 4.46 3.91
N ARG A 188 14.41 4.94 3.29
CA ARG A 188 15.76 4.41 3.56
C ARG A 188 16.22 4.69 4.99
N LEU A 189 15.95 5.88 5.53
CA LEU A 189 16.26 6.21 6.92
C LEU A 189 15.50 5.27 7.86
N PHE A 190 14.19 5.08 7.63
CA PHE A 190 13.39 4.12 8.37
C PHE A 190 14.01 2.72 8.30
N CYS A 191 14.39 2.27 7.10
CA CYS A 191 15.01 0.95 6.93
C CYS A 191 16.31 0.81 7.72
N ASN A 192 17.17 1.84 7.71
CA ASN A 192 18.42 1.86 8.47
C ASN A 192 18.19 1.77 9.97
N LEU A 193 17.26 2.57 10.49
CA LEU A 193 16.91 2.57 11.91
C LEU A 193 16.28 1.23 12.32
N TYR A 194 15.37 0.69 11.50
CA TYR A 194 14.67 -0.55 11.78
C TYR A 194 15.63 -1.74 11.83
N SER A 195 16.53 -1.85 10.84
CA SER A 195 17.54 -2.91 10.80
C SER A 195 18.60 -2.79 11.90
N SER A 196 18.92 -1.58 12.36
CA SER A 196 19.88 -1.36 13.45
C SER A 196 19.36 -1.89 14.80
N ASN A 197 18.06 -1.77 15.06
CA ASN A 197 17.35 -2.38 16.20
C ASN A 197 17.93 -2.08 17.61
N ASN A 198 18.74 -1.03 17.76
CA ASN A 198 19.22 -0.56 19.06
C ASN A 198 18.23 0.43 19.70
N PHE A 199 18.46 0.76 20.98
CA PHE A 199 17.57 1.65 21.74
C PHE A 199 17.38 3.02 21.06
N PHE A 200 18.47 3.65 20.62
CA PHE A 200 18.41 4.95 19.95
C PHE A 200 17.61 4.88 18.65
N SER A 201 17.82 3.83 17.84
CA SER A 201 17.10 3.68 16.58
C SER A 201 15.60 3.47 16.78
N LYS A 202 15.20 2.73 17.81
CA LYS A 202 13.78 2.58 18.18
C LYS A 202 13.18 3.91 18.63
N ALA A 203 13.88 4.62 19.52
CA ALA A 203 13.44 5.95 19.97
C ALA A 203 13.33 6.94 18.80
N SER A 204 14.26 6.90 17.83
CA SER A 204 14.19 7.71 16.62
C SER A 204 12.98 7.37 15.76
N ILE A 205 12.67 6.08 15.56
CA ILE A 205 11.46 5.66 14.84
C ILE A 205 10.21 6.14 15.56
N ASP A 206 10.16 6.05 16.89
CA ASP A 206 8.99 6.49 17.68
C ASP A 206 8.76 8.00 17.55
N VAL A 207 9.83 8.80 17.56
CA VAL A 207 9.76 10.26 17.32
C VAL A 207 9.31 10.58 15.90
N LEU A 208 9.80 9.82 14.91
CA LEU A 208 9.49 10.02 13.50
C LEU A 208 8.20 9.32 13.05
N MET A 209 7.52 8.59 13.94
CA MET A 209 6.30 7.83 13.64
C MET A 209 5.23 8.62 12.87
N PRO A 210 4.99 9.92 13.15
CA PRO A 210 4.03 10.72 12.37
C PRO A 210 4.34 10.83 10.87
N TYR A 211 5.59 10.60 10.46
CA TYR A 211 6.00 10.61 9.04
C TYR A 211 5.80 9.26 8.35
N TYR A 212 5.68 8.18 9.11
CA TYR A 212 5.61 6.82 8.58
C TYR A 212 4.20 6.23 8.65
N LYS A 213 3.35 6.75 9.54
CA LYS A 213 2.00 6.25 9.75
C LYS A 213 0.98 7.18 9.09
N PHE A 214 0.46 6.72 7.95
CA PHE A 214 -0.60 7.37 7.17
C PHE A 214 -1.98 6.84 7.56
#